data_AF-A0A3M1NIB5-F1
#
_entry.id   AF-A0A3M1NIB5-F1
#
_cell.length_a   1.000
_cell.length_b   1.000
_cell.length_c   1.000
_cell.angle_alpha   90.00
_cell.angle_beta   90.00
_cell.angle_gamma   90.00
#
_symmetry.space_group_name_H-M   'P 1'
#
loop_
_entity.id
_entity.type
_entity.pdbx_description
1 polymer ?
#
loop_
_entity_poly.entity_id
_entity_poly.type
_entity_poly.pdbx_seq_one_letter_code
_entity_poly.pdbx_strand_id
1 'polypeptide(L)'
;MEITLDLNKSIEENASSYFEKAKKAKKKLLGAQEAAEQTRKRIEQLERKKEKELAAIKKESVRKREKKWYEKFRWFHSSEGFLVIGGRDATTNEIIIKKHTNDDDIVFHTDMAGSPFFVVKTVGKKVGEATLKEAAQATASYSRAWKLGLGTSDVFYVKPSQVTKEAKAGEFMPKGAFMIKGKTTYIRPEIKLAIGEKNGEIIGGPVDSIKKQTKNFVVIVQGAKKPSEVAKKIRAKLGGDIDEIIRMLPAGGCEIEK
;
A
#
# COMPACT_ATOMS: atom_id res chain seq x y z
N MET A 1 28.05 4.58 59.78
CA MET A 1 29.12 4.58 58.77
C MET A 1 30.39 4.21 59.49
N GLU A 2 30.91 3.01 59.24
CA GLU A 2 32.15 2.54 59.83
C GLU A 2 33.30 2.88 58.87
N ILE A 3 34.39 3.44 59.39
CA ILE A 3 35.54 3.87 58.59
C ILE A 3 36.78 3.17 59.14
N THR A 4 37.50 2.46 58.26
CA THR A 4 38.74 1.79 58.63
C THR A 4 39.89 2.79 58.67
N LEU A 5 40.54 2.96 59.81
CA LEU A 5 41.69 3.85 59.96
C LEU A 5 42.99 3.04 59.99
N ASP A 6 44.02 3.53 59.32
CA ASP A 6 45.37 2.99 59.44
C ASP A 6 46.02 3.61 60.67
N LEU A 7 46.29 2.77 61.68
CA LEU A 7 46.86 3.21 62.97
C LEU A 7 48.31 3.70 62.85
N ASN A 8 48.99 3.42 61.73
CA ASN A 8 50.34 3.91 61.45
C ASN A 8 50.35 5.32 60.82
N LYS A 9 49.19 5.92 60.61
CA LYS A 9 49.01 7.25 60.03
C LYS A 9 48.29 8.17 60.99
N SER A 10 48.58 9.47 60.91
CA SER A 10 47.83 10.47 61.66
C SER A 10 46.35 10.49 61.24
N ILE A 11 45.51 11.09 62.08
CA ILE A 11 44.08 11.26 61.79
C ILE A 11 43.91 12.13 60.52
N GLU A 12 44.74 13.17 60.37
CA GLU A 12 44.74 14.05 59.19
C GLU A 12 45.18 13.31 57.92
N GLU A 13 46.17 12.40 58.03
CA GLU A 13 46.65 11.58 56.92
C GLU A 13 45.59 10.57 56.44
N ASN A 14 44.89 9.93 57.39
CA ASN A 14 43.76 9.05 57.08
C ASN A 14 42.62 9.83 56.38
N ALA A 15 42.23 10.98 56.93
CA ALA A 15 41.19 11.84 56.34
C ALA A 15 41.57 12.30 54.92
N SER A 16 42.82 12.69 54.73
CA SER A 16 43.36 13.09 53.42
C SER A 16 43.34 11.93 52.41
N SER A 17 43.67 10.71 52.85
CA SER A 17 43.60 9.51 52.00
C SER A 17 42.17 9.22 51.51
N TYR A 18 41.18 9.30 52.41
CA TYR A 18 39.77 9.11 52.05
C TYR A 18 39.27 10.21 51.11
N PHE A 19 39.67 11.46 51.34
CA PHE A 19 39.33 12.58 50.47
C PHE A 19 39.90 12.40 49.05
N GLU A 20 41.17 12.00 48.94
CA GLU A 20 41.81 11.71 47.65
C GLU A 20 41.18 10.51 46.92
N LYS A 21 40.79 9.45 47.66
CA LYS A 21 40.03 8.32 47.10
C LYS A 21 38.66 8.76 46.58
N ALA A 22 37.92 9.56 47.34
CA ALA A 22 36.62 10.10 46.93
C ALA A 22 36.75 11.00 45.70
N LYS A 23 37.76 11.86 45.65
CA LYS A 23 38.07 12.73 44.50
C LYS A 23 38.40 11.92 43.24
N LYS A 24 39.24 10.88 43.37
CA LYS A 24 39.55 9.94 42.26
C LYS A 24 38.31 9.17 41.79
N ALA A 25 37.48 8.68 42.71
CA ALA A 25 36.23 7.99 42.39
C ALA A 25 35.24 8.90 41.65
N LYS A 26 35.08 10.16 42.11
CA LYS A 26 34.23 11.17 41.46
C LYS A 26 34.71 11.47 40.04
N LYS A 27 36.02 11.62 39.83
CA LYS A 27 36.61 11.84 38.49
C LYS A 27 36.37 10.64 37.56
N LYS A 28 36.51 9.41 38.06
CA LYS A 28 36.22 8.19 37.30
C LYS A 28 34.74 8.07 36.94
N LEU A 29 33.84 8.44 37.85
CA LEU A 29 32.39 8.41 37.63
C LEU A 29 31.97 9.40 36.54
N LEU A 30 32.50 10.63 36.56
CA LEU A 30 32.29 11.62 35.49
C LEU A 30 32.76 11.09 34.13
N GLY A 31 33.98 10.56 34.05
CA GLY A 31 34.49 10.01 32.79
C GLY A 31 33.68 8.80 32.28
N ALA A 32 33.17 7.95 33.18
CA ALA A 32 32.30 6.84 32.82
C ALA A 32 30.92 7.30 32.32
N GLN A 33 30.36 8.36 32.90
CA GLN A 33 29.10 8.96 32.45
C GLN A 33 29.24 9.58 31.05
N GLU A 34 30.30 10.36 30.81
CA GLU A 34 30.58 10.95 29.50
C GLU A 34 30.78 9.86 28.43
N ALA A 35 31.54 8.81 28.74
CA ALA A 35 31.72 7.68 27.85
C ALA A 35 30.39 6.98 27.52
N ALA A 36 29.54 6.73 28.53
CA ALA A 36 28.23 6.12 28.34
C ALA A 36 27.31 6.97 27.44
N GLU A 37 27.32 8.29 27.60
CA GLU A 37 26.54 9.20 26.76
C GLU A 37 27.02 9.20 25.30
N GLN A 38 28.34 9.23 25.08
CA GLN A 38 28.92 9.11 23.74
C GLN A 38 28.56 7.78 23.08
N THR A 39 28.63 6.67 23.83
CA THR A 39 28.21 5.35 23.32
C THR A 39 26.74 5.36 22.93
N ARG A 40 25.85 5.92 23.75
CA ARG A 40 24.42 6.03 23.43
C ARG A 40 24.17 6.82 22.13
N LYS A 41 24.81 7.99 21.98
CA LYS A 41 24.71 8.79 20.73
C LYS A 41 25.21 8.00 19.52
N ARG A 42 26.29 7.23 19.68
CA ARG A 42 26.85 6.40 18.60
C ARG A 42 25.92 5.24 18.23
N ILE A 43 25.28 4.60 19.20
CA ILE A 43 24.25 3.58 18.96
C ILE A 43 23.11 4.17 18.15
N GLU A 44 22.54 5.31 18.56
CA GLU A 44 21.43 5.96 17.85
C GLU A 44 21.81 6.32 16.40
N GLN A 45 23.04 6.82 16.17
CA GLN A 45 23.55 7.09 14.83
C GLN A 45 23.69 5.82 13.98
N LEU A 46 24.19 4.73 14.56
CA LEU A 46 24.35 3.45 13.89
C LEU A 46 23.00 2.82 13.55
N GLU A 47 22.01 2.90 14.44
CA GLU A 47 20.64 2.46 14.19
C GLU A 47 20.02 3.21 13.02
N ARG A 48 20.13 4.55 13.00
CA ARG A 48 19.67 5.38 11.87
C ARG A 48 20.37 5.04 10.56
N LYS A 49 21.67 4.73 10.59
CA LYS A 49 22.41 4.30 9.39
C LYS A 49 21.95 2.93 8.92
N LYS A 50 21.79 1.97 9.83
CA LYS A 50 21.30 0.62 9.55
C LYS A 50 19.91 0.64 8.93
N GLU A 51 18.99 1.47 9.46
CA GLU A 51 17.66 1.66 8.87
C GLU A 51 17.72 2.21 7.43
N LYS A 52 18.59 3.19 7.19
CA LYS A 52 18.81 3.75 5.84
C LYS A 52 19.39 2.71 4.87
N GLU A 53 20.36 1.92 5.32
CA GLU A 53 20.98 0.86 4.50
C GLU A 53 19.98 -0.26 4.19
N LEU A 54 19.21 -0.73 5.18
CA LEU A 54 18.13 -1.71 4.99
C LEU A 54 17.07 -1.19 4.00
N ALA A 55 16.69 0.07 4.11
CA ALA A 55 15.76 0.70 3.17
C ALA A 55 16.36 0.80 1.75
N ALA A 56 17.65 1.10 1.63
CA ALA A 56 18.36 1.16 0.35
C ALA A 56 18.45 -0.22 -0.31
N ILE A 57 18.81 -1.27 0.44
CA ILE A 57 18.89 -2.65 -0.04
C ILE A 57 17.52 -3.14 -0.50
N LYS A 58 16.46 -2.90 0.28
CA LYS A 58 15.07 -3.22 -0.13
C LYS A 58 14.67 -2.46 -1.41
N LYS A 59 15.03 -1.18 -1.51
CA LYS A 59 14.73 -0.38 -2.71
C LYS A 59 15.48 -0.90 -3.94
N GLU A 60 16.71 -1.39 -3.75
CA GLU A 60 17.50 -1.99 -4.82
C GLU A 60 16.97 -3.37 -5.24
N SER A 61 16.53 -4.21 -4.30
CA SER A 61 15.92 -5.51 -4.61
C SER A 61 14.59 -5.37 -5.35
N VAL A 62 13.75 -4.39 -4.99
CA VAL A 62 12.52 -4.07 -5.73
C VAL A 62 12.85 -3.52 -7.13
N ARG A 63 13.91 -2.70 -7.26
CA ARG A 63 14.37 -2.19 -8.58
C ARG A 63 14.92 -3.29 -9.49
N LYS A 64 15.52 -4.35 -8.95
CA LYS A 64 16.05 -5.50 -9.71
C LYS A 64 14.98 -6.51 -10.13
N ARG A 65 13.76 -6.41 -9.60
CA ARG A 65 12.64 -7.25 -10.05
C ARG A 65 12.20 -6.80 -11.45
N GLU A 66 12.14 -7.73 -12.38
CA GLU A 66 11.51 -7.48 -13.67
C GLU A 66 10.03 -7.13 -13.45
N LYS A 67 9.68 -5.87 -13.73
CA LYS A 67 8.31 -5.40 -13.61
C LYS A 67 7.42 -6.20 -14.55
N LYS A 68 6.38 -6.79 -14.00
CA LYS A 68 5.42 -7.51 -14.82
C LYS A 68 4.67 -6.51 -15.71
N TRP A 69 4.32 -6.94 -16.92
CA TRP A 69 3.70 -6.09 -17.94
C TRP A 69 2.41 -5.38 -17.46
N TYR A 70 1.71 -5.97 -16.49
CA TYR A 70 0.45 -5.46 -15.94
C TYR A 70 0.63 -4.41 -14.84
N GLU A 71 1.84 -4.23 -14.28
CA GLU A 71 2.08 -3.32 -13.15
C GLU A 71 1.91 -1.83 -13.52
N LYS A 72 1.89 -1.53 -14.82
CA LYS A 72 1.53 -0.19 -15.33
C LYS A 72 0.03 0.13 -15.18
N PHE A 73 -0.82 -0.89 -15.00
CA PHE A 73 -2.26 -0.76 -14.79
C PHE A 73 -2.60 -0.78 -13.29
N ARG A 74 -3.87 -0.59 -12.94
CA ARG A 74 -4.38 -1.10 -11.66
C ARG A 74 -4.43 -2.61 -11.78
N TRP A 75 -4.02 -3.34 -10.77
CA TRP A 75 -4.04 -4.79 -10.83
C TRP A 75 -4.18 -5.40 -9.44
N PHE A 76 -4.75 -6.60 -9.39
CA PHE A 76 -4.77 -7.45 -8.21
C PHE A 76 -4.98 -8.90 -8.62
N HIS A 77 -4.72 -9.84 -7.70
CA HIS A 77 -5.12 -11.23 -7.85
C HIS A 77 -6.38 -11.48 -7.05
N SER A 78 -7.42 -12.03 -7.67
CA SER A 78 -8.65 -12.40 -6.98
C SER A 78 -8.38 -13.46 -5.90
N SER A 79 -9.33 -13.66 -4.98
CA SER A 79 -9.25 -14.73 -3.97
C SER A 79 -9.19 -16.14 -4.60
N GLU A 80 -9.67 -16.29 -5.83
CA GLU A 80 -9.60 -17.52 -6.63
C GLU A 80 -8.36 -17.57 -7.55
N GLY A 81 -7.46 -16.58 -7.46
CA GLY A 81 -6.17 -16.56 -8.14
C GLY A 81 -6.17 -15.95 -9.55
N PHE A 82 -7.28 -15.39 -10.02
CA PHE A 82 -7.35 -14.75 -11.33
C PHE A 82 -6.63 -13.40 -11.29
N LEU A 83 -5.86 -13.09 -12.35
CA LEU A 83 -5.33 -11.74 -12.53
C LEU A 83 -6.44 -10.82 -12.99
N VAL A 84 -6.63 -9.71 -12.30
CA VAL A 84 -7.56 -8.65 -12.69
C VAL A 84 -6.76 -7.39 -12.95
N ILE A 85 -6.98 -6.75 -14.11
CA ILE A 85 -6.33 -5.50 -14.49
C ILE A 85 -7.37 -4.41 -14.74
N GLY A 86 -7.03 -3.15 -14.48
CA GLY A 86 -7.92 -2.02 -14.68
C GLY A 86 -7.20 -0.75 -15.09
N GLY A 87 -7.84 0.07 -15.93
CA GLY A 87 -7.22 1.30 -16.41
C GLY A 87 -7.09 2.36 -15.31
N ARG A 88 -6.08 3.21 -15.45
CA ARG A 88 -5.83 4.37 -14.58
C ARG A 88 -6.38 5.65 -15.18
N ASP A 89 -6.50 5.68 -16.50
CA ASP A 89 -6.92 6.81 -17.31
C ASP A 89 -7.48 6.31 -18.66
N ALA A 90 -7.97 7.24 -19.49
CA ALA A 90 -8.53 6.93 -20.79
C ALA A 90 -7.55 6.20 -21.74
N THR A 91 -6.25 6.51 -21.66
CA THR A 91 -5.24 5.90 -22.55
C THR A 91 -5.00 4.44 -22.16
N THR A 92 -4.85 4.18 -20.86
CA THR A 92 -4.67 2.84 -20.31
C THR A 92 -5.93 1.98 -20.46
N ASN A 93 -7.13 2.57 -20.34
CA ASN A 93 -8.39 1.90 -20.70
C ASN A 93 -8.35 1.37 -22.15
N GLU A 94 -7.96 2.22 -23.12
CA GLU A 94 -7.87 1.76 -24.51
C GLU A 94 -6.85 0.64 -24.70
N ILE A 95 -5.69 0.73 -24.05
CA ILE A 95 -4.64 -0.28 -24.15
C ILE A 95 -5.14 -1.61 -23.59
N ILE A 96 -5.86 -1.60 -22.45
CA ILE A 96 -6.40 -2.82 -21.84
C ILE A 96 -7.37 -3.50 -22.80
N ILE A 97 -8.38 -2.76 -23.27
CA ILE A 97 -9.43 -3.31 -24.14
C ILE A 97 -8.85 -3.80 -25.47
N LYS A 98 -7.97 -3.03 -26.12
CA LYS A 98 -7.47 -3.37 -27.46
C LYS A 98 -6.31 -4.36 -27.48
N LYS A 99 -5.43 -4.36 -26.47
CA LYS A 99 -4.17 -5.12 -26.51
C LYS A 99 -4.04 -6.20 -25.45
N HIS A 100 -4.86 -6.16 -24.39
CA HIS A 100 -4.72 -7.05 -23.25
C HIS A 100 -6.02 -7.75 -22.85
N THR A 101 -7.03 -7.71 -23.71
CA THR A 101 -8.29 -8.44 -23.55
C THR A 101 -8.39 -9.50 -24.63
N ASN A 102 -8.58 -10.76 -24.22
CA ASN A 102 -8.79 -11.91 -25.09
C ASN A 102 -10.29 -12.26 -25.06
N ASP A 103 -10.79 -12.99 -26.06
CA ASP A 103 -12.22 -13.25 -26.25
C ASP A 103 -12.93 -13.95 -25.06
N ASP A 104 -12.20 -14.75 -24.30
CA ASP A 104 -12.71 -15.47 -23.11
C ASP A 104 -12.65 -14.64 -21.82
N ASP A 105 -12.08 -13.43 -21.87
CA ASP A 105 -12.00 -12.57 -20.69
C ASP A 105 -13.36 -11.97 -20.32
N ILE A 106 -13.43 -11.32 -19.16
CA ILE A 106 -14.65 -10.65 -18.69
C ILE A 106 -14.34 -9.18 -18.45
N VAL A 107 -15.08 -8.29 -19.11
CA VAL A 107 -14.89 -6.84 -19.05
C VAL A 107 -15.93 -6.23 -18.11
N PHE A 108 -15.49 -5.37 -17.20
CA PHE A 108 -16.29 -4.67 -16.20
C PHE A 108 -16.22 -3.15 -16.41
N HIS A 109 -17.36 -2.49 -16.22
CA HIS A 109 -17.48 -1.03 -16.27
C HIS A 109 -18.74 -0.57 -15.49
N THR A 110 -18.82 0.71 -15.14
CA THR A 110 -20.06 1.30 -14.55
C THR A 110 -20.74 2.19 -15.57
N ASP A 111 -22.04 2.48 -15.41
CA ASP A 111 -22.74 3.41 -16.30
C ASP A 111 -22.28 4.87 -16.12
N MET A 112 -21.42 5.14 -15.14
CA MET A 112 -20.90 6.48 -14.85
C MET A 112 -19.76 6.87 -15.80
N ALA A 113 -19.81 8.12 -16.28
CA ALA A 113 -18.69 8.72 -16.98
C ALA A 113 -17.43 8.77 -16.07
N GLY A 114 -16.29 8.39 -16.65
CA GLY A 114 -15.00 8.33 -15.93
C GLY A 114 -14.79 7.04 -15.14
N SER A 115 -15.60 6.01 -15.37
CA SER A 115 -15.34 4.67 -14.85
C SER A 115 -14.10 4.05 -15.51
N PRO A 116 -13.29 3.29 -14.77
CA PRO A 116 -12.24 2.46 -15.36
C PRO A 116 -12.87 1.26 -16.07
N PHE A 117 -12.19 0.76 -17.11
CA PHE A 117 -12.42 -0.59 -17.62
C PHE A 117 -11.55 -1.55 -16.83
N PHE A 118 -12.17 -2.55 -16.21
CA PHE A 118 -11.50 -3.66 -15.55
C PHE A 118 -11.70 -4.94 -16.37
N VAL A 119 -10.71 -5.83 -16.37
CA VAL A 119 -10.72 -7.08 -17.10
C VAL A 119 -10.20 -8.20 -16.21
N VAL A 120 -11.01 -9.25 -16.07
CA VAL A 120 -10.59 -10.50 -15.44
C VAL A 120 -9.95 -11.38 -16.50
N LYS A 121 -8.67 -11.72 -16.31
CA LYS A 121 -7.91 -12.61 -17.19
C LYS A 121 -8.27 -14.06 -16.88
N THR A 122 -9.09 -14.69 -17.72
CA THR A 122 -9.66 -16.02 -17.44
C THR A 122 -8.70 -17.15 -17.75
N VAL A 123 -7.88 -16.99 -18.81
CA VAL A 123 -6.91 -17.99 -19.27
C VAL A 123 -7.59 -19.36 -19.47
N GLY A 124 -8.79 -19.36 -20.06
CA GLY A 124 -9.58 -20.56 -20.33
C GLY A 124 -10.23 -21.22 -19.10
N LYS A 125 -10.11 -20.63 -17.91
CA LYS A 125 -10.72 -21.15 -16.68
C LYS A 125 -12.06 -20.47 -16.39
N LYS A 126 -13.01 -21.24 -15.83
CA LYS A 126 -14.30 -20.72 -15.38
C LYS A 126 -14.10 -19.81 -14.18
N VAL A 127 -14.58 -18.57 -14.28
CA VAL A 127 -14.54 -17.57 -13.20
C VAL A 127 -15.68 -17.83 -12.22
N GLY A 128 -15.38 -17.89 -10.93
CA GLY A 128 -16.38 -18.02 -9.86
C GLY A 128 -16.98 -16.69 -9.44
N GLU A 129 -18.06 -16.75 -8.66
CA GLU A 129 -18.76 -15.54 -8.20
C GLU A 129 -17.89 -14.63 -7.34
N ALA A 130 -16.95 -15.18 -6.57
CA ALA A 130 -16.06 -14.41 -5.73
C ALA A 130 -15.20 -13.45 -6.57
N THR A 131 -14.58 -13.95 -7.65
CA THR A 131 -13.81 -13.11 -8.57
C THR A 131 -14.68 -12.07 -9.27
N LEU A 132 -15.92 -12.41 -9.67
CA LEU A 132 -16.84 -11.44 -10.29
C LEU A 132 -17.19 -10.30 -9.33
N LYS A 133 -17.50 -10.62 -8.06
CA LYS A 133 -17.81 -9.63 -7.01
C LYS A 133 -16.60 -8.76 -6.69
N GLU A 134 -15.41 -9.34 -6.62
CA GLU A 134 -14.15 -8.62 -6.39
C GLU A 134 -13.81 -7.68 -7.55
N ALA A 135 -13.90 -8.15 -8.80
CA ALA A 135 -13.70 -7.30 -9.98
C ALA A 135 -14.71 -6.15 -10.05
N ALA A 136 -15.97 -6.42 -9.70
CA ALA A 136 -16.99 -5.39 -9.59
C ALA A 136 -16.64 -4.37 -8.49
N GLN A 137 -16.27 -4.82 -7.29
CA GLN A 137 -15.86 -3.93 -6.18
C GLN A 137 -14.69 -3.03 -6.56
N ALA A 138 -13.67 -3.57 -7.23
CA ALA A 138 -12.57 -2.76 -7.74
C ALA A 138 -13.07 -1.72 -8.75
N THR A 139 -13.90 -2.12 -9.71
CA THR A 139 -14.44 -1.25 -10.75
C THR A 139 -15.21 -0.07 -10.14
N ALA A 140 -16.14 -0.35 -9.21
CA ALA A 140 -16.91 0.66 -8.51
C ALA A 140 -16.01 1.58 -7.65
N SER A 141 -15.05 1.02 -6.93
CA SER A 141 -14.20 1.78 -6.01
C SER A 141 -13.20 2.70 -6.69
N TYR A 142 -12.81 2.39 -7.94
CA TYR A 142 -11.96 3.27 -8.74
C TYR A 142 -12.76 4.16 -9.71
N SER A 143 -14.09 4.05 -9.74
CA SER A 143 -14.96 4.89 -10.57
C SER A 143 -15.25 6.24 -9.91
N ARG A 144 -16.08 7.04 -10.58
CA ARG A 144 -16.60 8.29 -10.04
C ARG A 144 -17.47 8.09 -8.80
N ALA A 145 -18.01 6.90 -8.57
CA ALA A 145 -18.81 6.58 -7.39
C ALA A 145 -18.04 6.83 -6.08
N TRP A 146 -16.74 6.55 -6.05
CA TRP A 146 -15.88 6.90 -4.92
C TRP A 146 -15.84 8.41 -4.65
N LYS A 147 -15.69 9.24 -5.69
CA LYS A 147 -15.67 10.69 -5.53
C LYS A 147 -17.00 11.24 -5.01
N LEU A 148 -18.10 10.59 -5.37
CA LEU A 148 -19.45 10.96 -4.94
C LEU A 148 -19.81 10.47 -3.53
N GLY A 149 -18.95 9.67 -2.88
CA GLY A 149 -19.26 9.15 -1.54
C GLY A 149 -20.35 8.09 -1.52
N LEU A 150 -20.57 7.39 -2.63
CA LEU A 150 -21.56 6.31 -2.67
C LEU A 150 -21.02 5.08 -1.92
N GLY A 151 -21.88 4.44 -1.13
CA GLY A 151 -21.55 3.17 -0.45
C GLY A 151 -21.64 1.95 -1.38
N THR A 152 -22.46 2.03 -2.44
CA THR A 152 -22.57 1.00 -3.49
C THR A 152 -22.73 1.66 -4.84
N SER A 153 -22.39 0.96 -5.92
CA SER A 153 -22.67 1.39 -7.29
C SER A 153 -22.93 0.18 -8.16
N ASP A 154 -23.85 0.31 -9.10
CA ASP A 154 -24.07 -0.73 -10.10
C ASP A 154 -22.87 -0.83 -11.04
N VAL A 155 -22.41 -2.06 -11.26
CA VAL A 155 -21.31 -2.40 -12.18
C VAL A 155 -21.85 -3.47 -13.10
N PHE A 156 -21.71 -3.27 -14.40
CA PHE A 156 -22.00 -4.33 -15.35
C PHE A 156 -20.73 -5.06 -15.78
N TYR A 157 -20.90 -6.30 -16.23
CA TYR A 157 -19.89 -7.02 -16.95
C TYR A 157 -20.43 -7.63 -18.25
N VAL A 158 -19.53 -7.75 -19.22
CA VAL A 158 -19.81 -8.24 -20.57
C VAL A 158 -18.64 -9.02 -21.15
N LYS A 159 -18.90 -9.74 -22.24
CA LYS A 159 -17.84 -10.32 -23.06
C LYS A 159 -17.10 -9.24 -23.86
N PRO A 160 -15.81 -9.44 -24.17
CA PRO A 160 -15.02 -8.55 -25.01
C PRO A 160 -15.66 -8.23 -26.36
N SER A 161 -16.30 -9.21 -27.00
CA SER A 161 -17.00 -9.04 -28.28
C SER A 161 -18.17 -8.05 -28.23
N GLN A 162 -18.66 -7.72 -27.04
CA GLN A 162 -19.71 -6.73 -26.83
C GLN A 162 -19.17 -5.29 -26.74
N VAL A 163 -17.84 -5.13 -26.62
CA VAL A 163 -17.18 -3.82 -26.43
C VAL A 163 -16.68 -3.31 -27.78
N THR A 164 -17.27 -2.23 -28.29
CA THR A 164 -16.94 -1.67 -29.60
C THR A 164 -16.59 -0.19 -29.55
N LYS A 165 -15.80 0.28 -30.51
CA LYS A 165 -15.56 1.71 -30.76
C LYS A 165 -16.47 2.32 -31.82
N GLU A 166 -17.36 1.53 -32.41
CA GLU A 166 -18.34 2.02 -33.36
C GLU A 166 -19.35 2.92 -32.63
N ALA A 167 -19.30 4.22 -32.91
CA ALA A 167 -20.35 5.15 -32.54
C ALA A 167 -21.54 5.02 -33.49
N LYS A 168 -22.71 5.52 -33.08
CA LYS A 168 -23.82 5.72 -34.02
C LYS A 168 -23.41 6.77 -35.07
N ALA A 169 -23.96 6.65 -36.28
CA ALA A 169 -23.65 7.58 -37.37
C ALA A 169 -23.89 9.03 -36.92
N GLY A 170 -22.83 9.85 -36.93
CA GLY A 170 -22.87 11.26 -36.52
C GLY A 170 -22.34 11.58 -35.12
N GLU A 171 -22.06 10.58 -34.27
CA GLU A 171 -21.52 10.81 -32.93
C GLU A 171 -20.00 10.55 -32.86
N PHE A 172 -19.24 11.45 -32.23
CA PHE A 172 -17.81 11.26 -31.97
C PHE A 172 -17.59 10.58 -30.62
N MET A 173 -16.88 9.45 -30.60
CA MET A 173 -16.55 8.74 -29.37
C MET A 173 -15.26 9.31 -28.75
N PRO A 174 -15.30 9.84 -27.52
CA PRO A 174 -14.11 10.37 -26.88
C PRO A 174 -13.08 9.26 -26.60
N LYS A 175 -11.82 9.66 -26.45
CA LYS A 175 -10.72 8.74 -26.12
C LYS A 175 -11.03 7.96 -24.83
N GLY A 176 -10.84 6.65 -24.86
CA GLY A 176 -11.12 5.76 -23.73
C GLY A 176 -12.59 5.38 -23.51
N ALA A 177 -13.52 5.90 -24.32
CA ALA A 177 -14.91 5.43 -24.32
C ALA A 177 -15.09 4.26 -25.31
N PHE A 178 -16.05 3.40 -24.97
CA PHE A 178 -16.48 2.26 -25.77
C PHE A 178 -18.00 2.12 -25.64
N MET A 179 -18.65 1.66 -26.70
CA MET A 179 -20.06 1.29 -26.70
C MET A 179 -20.19 -0.19 -26.35
N ILE A 180 -21.21 -0.51 -25.55
CA ILE A 180 -21.52 -1.87 -25.13
C ILE A 180 -22.76 -2.34 -25.88
N LYS A 181 -22.66 -3.47 -26.59
CA LYS A 181 -23.77 -4.06 -27.36
C LYS A 181 -24.32 -5.31 -26.65
N GLY A 182 -25.61 -5.55 -26.81
CA GLY A 182 -26.28 -6.75 -26.29
C GLY A 182 -26.56 -6.72 -24.80
N LYS A 183 -26.76 -7.90 -24.20
CA LYS A 183 -27.17 -8.05 -22.80
C LYS A 183 -26.00 -7.80 -21.83
N THR A 184 -26.23 -6.97 -20.82
CA THR A 184 -25.33 -6.74 -19.70
C THR A 184 -25.79 -7.51 -18.45
N THR A 185 -24.85 -7.90 -17.59
CA THR A 185 -25.18 -8.47 -16.27
C THR A 185 -24.64 -7.55 -15.19
N TYR A 186 -25.48 -7.21 -14.21
CA TYR A 186 -25.14 -6.26 -13.17
C TYR A 186 -24.81 -6.93 -11.84
N ILE A 187 -23.84 -6.35 -11.14
CA ILE A 187 -23.49 -6.64 -9.76
C ILE A 187 -23.44 -5.30 -9.03
N ARG A 188 -24.00 -5.25 -7.82
CA ARG A 188 -23.99 -4.06 -6.97
C ARG A 188 -23.05 -4.27 -5.77
N PRO A 189 -21.74 -4.08 -5.93
CA PRO A 189 -20.77 -4.23 -4.85
C PRO A 189 -20.78 -3.04 -3.89
N GLU A 190 -20.29 -3.29 -2.68
CA GLU A 190 -19.85 -2.24 -1.77
C GLU A 190 -18.59 -1.56 -2.28
N ILE A 191 -18.53 -0.24 -2.11
CA ILE A 191 -17.40 0.59 -2.47
C ILE A 191 -16.44 0.67 -1.28
N LYS A 192 -15.43 -0.20 -1.32
CA LYS A 192 -14.33 -0.27 -0.37
C LYS A 192 -13.17 -1.02 -1.00
N LEU A 193 -11.97 -0.73 -0.55
CA LEU A 193 -10.75 -1.42 -0.98
C LEU A 193 -9.92 -1.77 0.25
N ALA A 194 -8.95 -2.64 0.07
CA ALA A 194 -7.92 -2.90 1.07
C ALA A 194 -6.54 -2.67 0.48
N ILE A 195 -5.63 -2.26 1.36
CA ILE A 195 -4.19 -2.24 1.10
C ILE A 195 -3.54 -3.15 2.13
N GLY A 196 -2.72 -4.08 1.67
CA GLY A 196 -2.02 -5.05 2.51
C GLY A 196 -0.54 -5.12 2.19
N GLU A 197 0.20 -5.79 3.05
CA GLU A 197 1.61 -6.11 2.86
C GLU A 197 1.78 -7.62 2.72
N LYS A 198 2.51 -8.04 1.69
CA LYS A 198 2.83 -9.44 1.42
C LYS A 198 4.30 -9.56 1.01
N ASN A 199 5.08 -10.26 1.81
CA ASN A 199 6.51 -10.54 1.55
C ASN A 199 7.35 -9.27 1.30
N GLY A 200 7.04 -8.18 1.99
CA GLY A 200 7.67 -6.87 1.87
C GLY A 200 7.14 -5.98 0.75
N GLU A 201 6.15 -6.45 -0.03
CA GLU A 201 5.51 -5.69 -1.11
C GLU A 201 4.12 -5.23 -0.70
N ILE A 202 3.77 -4.00 -1.07
CA ILE A 202 2.42 -3.49 -0.88
C ILE A 202 1.53 -4.03 -2.00
N ILE A 203 0.37 -4.53 -1.62
CA ILE A 203 -0.68 -5.01 -2.53
C ILE A 203 -1.99 -4.27 -2.24
N GLY A 204 -2.80 -4.03 -3.26
CA GLY A 204 -4.05 -3.29 -3.12
C GLY A 204 -5.13 -3.86 -4.03
N GLY A 205 -6.38 -3.82 -3.58
CA GLY A 205 -7.49 -4.44 -4.31
C GLY A 205 -8.76 -4.57 -3.45
N PRO A 206 -9.72 -5.38 -3.91
CA PRO A 206 -10.92 -5.74 -3.15
C PRO A 206 -10.57 -6.35 -1.80
N VAL A 207 -11.43 -6.16 -0.80
CA VAL A 207 -11.15 -6.54 0.58
C VAL A 207 -10.91 -8.04 0.73
N ASP A 208 -11.78 -8.87 0.12
CA ASP A 208 -11.68 -10.32 0.21
C ASP A 208 -10.44 -10.88 -0.49
N SER A 209 -10.08 -10.28 -1.64
CA SER A 209 -8.86 -10.60 -2.38
C SER A 209 -7.60 -10.35 -1.54
N ILE A 210 -7.51 -9.21 -0.85
CA ILE A 210 -6.35 -8.87 -0.02
C ILE A 210 -6.33 -9.70 1.27
N LYS A 211 -7.48 -9.89 1.91
CA LYS A 211 -7.62 -10.73 3.11
C LYS A 211 -7.20 -12.18 2.87
N LYS A 212 -7.41 -12.71 1.66
CA LYS A 212 -6.93 -14.06 1.28
C LYS A 212 -5.41 -14.14 1.16
N GLN A 213 -4.75 -13.03 0.85
CA GLN A 213 -3.32 -12.98 0.57
C GLN A 213 -2.45 -12.60 1.76
N THR A 214 -2.97 -11.82 2.70
CA THR A 214 -2.23 -11.38 3.89
C THR A 214 -3.16 -11.12 5.08
N LYS A 215 -2.64 -11.33 6.28
CA LYS A 215 -3.28 -10.92 7.54
C LYS A 215 -2.98 -9.46 7.89
N ASN A 216 -1.95 -8.87 7.30
CA ASN A 216 -1.51 -7.51 7.56
C ASN A 216 -2.09 -6.58 6.48
N PHE A 217 -3.31 -6.08 6.72
CA PHE A 217 -3.99 -5.18 5.80
C PHE A 217 -4.80 -4.12 6.53
N VAL A 218 -5.16 -3.08 5.79
CA VAL A 218 -6.07 -2.02 6.21
C VAL A 218 -7.16 -1.87 5.16
N VAL A 219 -8.40 -1.67 5.61
CA VAL A 219 -9.51 -1.35 4.73
C VAL A 219 -9.62 0.17 4.58
N ILE A 220 -9.89 0.61 3.37
CA ILE A 220 -10.08 2.00 3.01
C ILE A 220 -11.48 2.21 2.45
N VAL A 221 -12.09 3.30 2.89
CA VAL A 221 -13.41 3.77 2.48
C VAL A 221 -13.31 5.22 2.02
N GLN A 222 -14.37 5.73 1.41
CA GLN A 222 -14.45 7.15 1.10
C GLN A 222 -14.39 7.98 2.39
N GLY A 223 -13.69 9.10 2.36
CA GLY A 223 -13.62 10.01 3.49
C GLY A 223 -13.09 11.38 3.11
N ALA A 224 -12.88 12.26 4.09
CA ALA A 224 -12.49 13.65 3.86
C ALA A 224 -10.97 13.86 3.67
N LYS A 225 -10.13 12.88 4.04
CA LYS A 225 -8.68 13.06 4.06
C LYS A 225 -8.07 12.90 2.67
N LYS A 226 -7.00 13.65 2.40
CA LYS A 226 -6.27 13.55 1.12
C LYS A 226 -5.57 12.18 1.01
N PRO A 227 -5.47 11.60 -0.20
CA PRO A 227 -4.75 10.34 -0.43
C PRO A 227 -3.31 10.33 0.11
N SER A 228 -2.59 11.46 0.03
CA SER A 228 -1.22 11.57 0.54
C SER A 228 -1.14 11.46 2.06
N GLU A 229 -2.13 11.96 2.80
CA GLU A 229 -2.19 11.84 4.26
C GLU A 229 -2.53 10.42 4.69
N VAL A 230 -3.49 9.80 3.99
CA VAL A 230 -3.84 8.39 4.23
C VAL A 230 -2.66 7.49 3.89
N ALA A 231 -1.97 7.71 2.78
CA ALA A 231 -0.80 6.93 2.39
C ALA A 231 0.32 6.97 3.45
N LYS A 232 0.56 8.13 4.10
CA LYS A 232 1.51 8.21 5.23
C LYS A 232 1.10 7.33 6.41
N LYS A 233 -0.21 7.30 6.74
CA LYS A 233 -0.75 6.45 7.81
C LYS A 233 -0.65 4.97 7.48
N ILE A 234 -0.96 4.60 6.23
CA ILE A 234 -0.82 3.23 5.74
C ILE A 234 0.65 2.80 5.78
N ARG A 235 1.57 3.64 5.31
CA ARG A 235 3.02 3.38 5.38
C ARG A 235 3.51 3.19 6.81
N ALA A 236 2.99 3.95 7.77
CA ALA A 236 3.36 3.78 9.17
C ALA A 236 2.90 2.44 9.75
N LYS A 237 1.78 1.87 9.26
CA LYS A 237 1.26 0.57 9.70
C LYS A 237 1.85 -0.63 8.94
N LEU A 238 2.00 -0.51 7.63
CA LEU A 238 2.35 -1.62 6.73
C LEU A 238 3.77 -1.53 6.15
N GLY A 239 4.44 -0.38 6.27
CA GLY A 239 5.69 -0.11 5.58
C GLY A 239 5.50 0.22 4.10
N GLY A 240 6.52 -0.07 3.28
CA GLY A 240 6.46 0.11 1.83
C GLY A 240 6.76 1.51 1.31
N ASP A 241 6.72 1.64 -0.02
CA ASP A 241 6.93 2.89 -0.73
C ASP A 241 5.64 3.72 -0.78
N ILE A 242 5.77 5.02 -0.50
CA ILE A 242 4.60 5.90 -0.41
C ILE A 242 3.93 6.14 -1.76
N ASP A 243 4.70 6.16 -2.85
CA ASP A 243 4.18 6.39 -4.19
C ASP A 243 3.42 5.16 -4.70
N GLU A 244 3.87 3.95 -4.31
CA GLU A 244 3.13 2.71 -4.55
C GLU A 244 1.78 2.69 -3.83
N ILE A 245 1.76 3.07 -2.55
CA ILE A 245 0.52 3.17 -1.78
C ILE A 245 -0.44 4.19 -2.43
N ILE A 246 0.06 5.38 -2.78
CA ILE A 246 -0.77 6.42 -3.44
C ILE A 246 -1.35 5.91 -4.76
N ARG A 247 -0.59 5.15 -5.55
CA ARG A 247 -1.07 4.57 -6.82
C ARG A 247 -2.22 3.58 -6.62
N MET A 248 -2.29 2.92 -5.47
CA MET A 248 -3.36 1.99 -5.10
C MET A 248 -4.60 2.68 -4.52
N LEU A 249 -4.51 3.96 -4.17
CA LEU A 249 -5.66 4.72 -3.68
C LEU A 249 -6.57 5.18 -4.84
N PRO A 250 -7.89 5.22 -4.66
CA PRO A 250 -8.81 5.87 -5.57
C PRO A 250 -8.56 7.38 -5.68
N ALA A 251 -9.01 7.96 -6.78
CA ALA A 251 -9.00 9.41 -6.94
C ALA A 251 -10.15 10.01 -6.13
N GLY A 252 -9.85 10.76 -5.07
CA GLY A 252 -10.83 11.36 -4.17
C GLY A 252 -10.32 11.35 -2.73
N GLY A 253 -11.11 11.89 -1.80
CA GLY A 253 -10.79 11.73 -0.39
C GLY A 253 -10.99 10.28 0.05
N CYS A 254 -10.18 9.83 1.00
CA CYS A 254 -10.25 8.47 1.55
C CYS A 254 -10.01 8.48 3.05
N GLU A 255 -10.40 7.40 3.72
CA GLU A 255 -10.16 7.18 5.13
C GLU A 255 -9.90 5.70 5.40
N ILE A 256 -9.12 5.40 6.45
CA ILE A 256 -8.92 4.04 6.92
C ILE A 256 -10.13 3.69 7.77
N GLU A 257 -10.81 2.61 7.42
CA GLU A 257 -11.92 2.06 8.19
C GLU A 257 -11.41 1.69 9.59
N LYS A 258 -12.17 2.09 10.63
CA LYS A 258 -11.75 1.97 12.03
C LYS A 258 -11.80 0.53 12.53
#